data_AF-A0A662B3F7-F1
#
_entry.id   AF-A0A662B3F7-F1
#
_cell.length_a   1.000
_cell.length_b   1.000
_cell.length_c   1.000
_cell.angle_alpha   90.00
_cell.angle_beta   90.00
_cell.angle_gamma   90.00
#
_symmetry.space_group_name_H-M   'P 1'
#
loop_
_entity.id
_entity.type
_entity.pdbx_description
1 polymer ?
#
loop_
_entity_poly.entity_id
_entity_poly.type
_entity_poly.pdbx_seq_one_letter_code
_entity_poly.pdbx_strand_id
1 'polypeptide(L)' 'AIVAKAKGLKVIGLTGETGGNLKQYCDVIIRVPSMSTPVVQEYHLPIYHVLCQIIENKFF' A
#
# COMPACT_ATOMS: atom_id res chain seq x y z
N ALA A 1 -9.13 3.14 5.89
CA ALA A 1 -8.13 2.97 6.97
C ALA A 1 -8.75 3.12 8.38
N ILE A 2 -9.38 4.26 8.71
CA ILE A 2 -9.95 4.52 10.05
C ILE A 2 -10.96 3.44 10.50
N VAL A 3 -11.95 3.12 9.66
CA VAL A 3 -12.95 2.08 10.00
C VAL A 3 -12.31 0.69 10.17
N ALA A 4 -11.29 0.37 9.35
CA ALA A 4 -10.55 -0.88 9.46
C ALA A 4 -9.78 -0.95 10.79
N LYS A 5 -9.12 0.14 11.19
CA LYS A 5 -8.46 0.27 12.50
C LYS A 5 -9.45 0.15 13.66
N ALA A 6 -10.61 0.80 13.56
CA ALA A 6 -11.66 0.69 14.57
C ALA A 6 -12.19 -0.75 14.72
N LYS A 7 -12.08 -1.57 13.67
CA LYS A 7 -12.41 -3.00 13.67
C LYS A 7 -11.22 -3.91 14.04
N GLY A 8 -10.08 -3.35 14.45
CA GLY A 8 -8.89 -4.14 14.82
C GLY A 8 -8.15 -4.76 13.63
N LEU A 9 -8.43 -4.34 12.39
CA LEU A 9 -7.76 -4.86 11.19
C LEU A 9 -6.41 -4.15 10.97
N LYS A 10 -5.45 -4.90 10.44
CA LYS A 10 -4.19 -4.36 9.93
C LYS A 10 -4.42 -3.64 8.61
N VAL A 11 -3.76 -2.50 8.43
CA VAL A 11 -3.90 -1.64 7.25
C VAL A 11 -2.54 -1.45 6.57
N ILE A 12 -2.45 -1.89 5.32
CA ILE A 12 -1.33 -1.58 4.42
C ILE A 12 -1.82 -0.53 3.43
N GLY A 13 -1.12 0.60 3.31
CA GLY A 13 -1.43 1.66 2.34
C GLY A 13 -0.40 1.71 1.22
N LEU A 14 -0.87 1.89 -0.02
CA LEU A 14 -0.03 2.22 -1.17
C LEU A 14 -0.28 3.68 -1.57
N THR A 15 0.77 4.49 -1.66
CA THR A 15 0.65 5.93 -1.92
C THR A 15 1.76 6.44 -2.83
N GLY A 16 1.63 7.70 -3.27
CA GLY A 16 2.76 8.50 -3.76
C GLY A 16 3.74 8.89 -2.64
N GLU A 17 4.66 9.78 -2.98
CA GLU A 17 5.89 10.05 -2.21
C GLU A 17 5.65 10.48 -0.75
N THR A 18 4.67 11.35 -0.50
CA THR A 18 4.46 11.93 0.83
C THR A 18 3.71 11.01 1.79
N GLY A 19 2.96 10.03 1.27
CA GLY A 19 1.99 9.23 2.03
C GLY A 19 0.72 9.98 2.47
N GLY A 20 0.67 11.31 2.28
CA GLY A 20 -0.43 12.18 2.68
C GLY A 20 -0.94 11.95 4.10
N ASN A 21 -2.22 12.22 4.30
CA ASN A 21 -2.91 11.94 5.57
C ASN A 21 -3.11 10.45 5.83
N LEU A 22 -2.93 9.58 4.82
CA LEU A 22 -3.18 8.15 4.98
C LEU A 22 -2.14 7.48 5.89
N LYS A 23 -0.89 7.98 5.90
CA LYS A 23 0.22 7.43 6.70
C LYS A 23 -0.08 7.27 8.19
N GLN A 24 -0.89 8.16 8.76
CA GLN A 24 -1.23 8.13 10.20
C GLN A 24 -2.23 7.01 10.54
N TYR A 25 -2.89 6.42 9.54
CA TYR A 25 -3.92 5.41 9.72
C TYR A 25 -3.49 4.01 9.23
N CYS A 26 -2.25 3.85 8.77
CA CYS A 26 -1.69 2.60 8.27
C CYS A 26 -0.74 1.96 9.29
N ASP A 27 -0.68 0.64 9.33
CA ASP A 27 0.39 -0.11 10.02
C ASP A 27 1.66 -0.16 9.17
N VAL A 28 1.49 -0.28 7.85
CA VAL A 28 2.57 -0.25 6.85
C VAL A 28 2.17 0.69 5.74
N ILE A 29 3.09 1.54 5.28
CA ILE A 29 2.88 2.41 4.13
C ILE A 29 3.98 2.21 3.09
N ILE A 30 3.57 1.84 1.88
CA ILE A 30 4.43 1.69 0.71
C ILE A 30 4.33 2.99 -0.09
N ARG A 31 5.39 3.79 -0.06
CA ARG A 31 5.48 5.08 -0.74
C ARG A 31 6.35 4.94 -1.98
N VAL A 32 5.78 5.28 -3.13
CA VAL A 32 6.52 5.29 -4.40
C VAL A 32 7.06 6.69 -4.67
N PRO A 33 8.25 6.85 -5.30
CA PRO A 33 8.94 8.14 -5.43
C PRO A 33 8.34 8.98 -6.56
N SER A 34 7.05 9.31 -6.46
CA SER A 34 6.36 10.17 -7.42
C SER A 34 5.18 10.90 -6.78
N MET A 35 4.96 12.12 -7.28
CA MET A 35 3.79 12.96 -6.99
C MET A 35 2.77 12.96 -8.14
N SER A 36 3.11 12.35 -9.29
CA SER A 36 2.24 12.25 -10.46
C SER A 36 1.34 11.02 -10.36
N THR A 37 0.02 11.20 -10.31
CA THR A 37 -0.95 10.11 -10.13
C THR A 37 -0.78 8.97 -11.14
N PRO A 38 -0.63 9.22 -12.46
CA PRO A 38 -0.38 8.15 -13.43
C PRO A 38 0.88 7.33 -13.11
N VAL A 39 1.99 8.00 -12.81
CA VAL A 39 3.26 7.34 -12.47
C VAL A 39 3.15 6.57 -11.15
N VAL A 40 2.42 7.12 -10.17
CA VAL A 40 2.15 6.41 -8.90
C VAL A 40 1.38 5.12 -9.16
N GLN A 41 0.38 5.13 -10.05
CA GLN A 41 -0.37 3.94 -10.42
C GLN A 41 0.49 2.91 -11.16
N GLU A 42 1.37 3.35 -12.06
CA GLU A 42 2.34 2.48 -12.73
C GLU A 42 3.29 1.80 -11.75
N TYR A 43 3.72 2.47 -10.68
CA TYR A 43 4.50 1.83 -9.61
C TYR A 43 3.65 0.87 -8.77
N HIS A 44 2.38 1.18 -8.51
CA HIS A 44 1.51 0.32 -7.70
C HIS A 44 1.23 -1.03 -8.35
N LEU A 45 1.17 -1.10 -9.68
CA LEU A 45 0.92 -2.34 -10.42
C LEU A 45 1.97 -3.45 -10.14
N PRO A 46 3.28 -3.26 -10.36
CA PRO A 46 4.28 -4.28 -10.03
C PRO A 46 4.39 -4.54 -8.53
N ILE A 47 4.15 -3.55 -7.66
CA ILE A 47 4.11 -3.78 -6.20
C ILE A 47 2.98 -4.75 -5.84
N TYR A 48 1.78 -4.54 -6.37
CA TYR A 48 0.65 -5.44 -6.18
C TYR A 48 0.99 -6.86 -6.67
N HIS A 49 1.57 -7.00 -7.86
CA HIS A 49 1.95 -8.31 -8.40
C HIS A 49 2.99 -9.03 -7.53
N VAL A 50 3.99 -8.31 -7.02
CA VAL A 50 4.99 -8.89 -6.10
C VAL A 50 4.32 -9.34 -4.78
N LEU A 51 3.37 -8.57 -4.24
CA LEU A 51 2.62 -8.99 -3.05
C LEU A 51 1.85 -10.29 -3.30
N CYS A 52 1.16 -10.40 -4.44
CA CYS A 52 0.48 -11.64 -4.83
C CYS A 52 1.47 -12.81 -4.94
N GLN A 53 2.59 -12.61 -5.63
CA GLN A 53 3.61 -13.65 -5.82
C GLN A 53 4.22 -14.11 -4.49
N ILE A 54 4.50 -13.19 -3.56
CA ILE A 54 5.02 -13.53 -2.22
C ILE A 54 4.00 -14.36 -1.44
N ILE A 55 2.72 -13.97 -1.48
CA ILE A 55 1.65 -14.72 -0.81
C ILE A 55 1.53 -16.11 -1.42
N GLU A 56 1.50 -16.21 -2.75
CA GLU A 56 1.43 -17.49 -3.45
C GLU A 56 2.58 -18.41 -3.04
N ASN A 57 3.83 -17.97 -3.19
CA ASN A 57 5.03 -18.73 -2.82
C ASN A 57 5.10 -19.10 -1.33
N LYS A 58 4.40 -18.36 -0.45
CA LYS A 58 4.46 -18.60 1.00
C LYS A 58 3.44 -19.63 1.47
N PHE A 59 2.30 -19.73 0.80
CA PHE A 59 1.16 -20.52 1.26
C PHE A 59 0.80 -21.70 0.34
N PHE A 60 1.25 -21.68 -0.92
CA PHE A 60 0.99 -22.71 -1.92
C PHE A 60 2.28 -23.19 -2.56
#